data_AF-A0A4V2AVL6-F1
#
_entry.id   AF-A0A4V2AVL6-F1
#
_cell.length_a   1.000
_cell.length_b   1.000
_cell.length_c   1.000
_cell.angle_alpha   90.00
_cell.angle_beta   90.00
_cell.angle_gamma   90.00
#
_symmetry.space_group_name_H-M   'P 1'
#
loop_
_entity.id
_entity.type
_entity.pdbx_description
1 polymer ?
#
loop_
_entity_poly.entity_id
_entity_poly.type
_entity_poly.pdbx_seq_one_letter_code
_entity_poly.pdbx_strand_id
1 'polypeptide(L)'
;MKRLRLLLLISVSSVLAASCAPYKKKLITDKSPGSYEQNPEVPGSSPASPTQQNPTQDPVVQEPIVTKSFVKASGNKLLDGNGKELFLKGINLGNWLVWEGYLMMGDWKFRTHSQFFASLASAFGSQDKAIEFEKQWRLNYVDDKVIGELSGLGYNSVRVPFNYILFWSNGKVSDQGFEYIDNLISYCKRRGMYVILDMHGAPGYQNPGDHSDNGNSNDKQPRDSVKFWDGENVATAAKVWRHIANRYKEEPIVLGYDLLNEPVLQDGREYELLPSYVKIRNAIREVDSNHMIIAEGGIWGSDLTKIDWEDGTVQAKTGIKAKWDDNLMYE
;
A
#
# COMPACT_ATOMS: atom_id res chain seq x y z
N MET A 1 24.29 -13.81 6.23
CA MET A 1 24.20 -12.43 6.75
C MET A 1 22.78 -12.16 7.23
N LYS A 2 22.60 -11.49 8.38
CA LYS A 2 21.27 -11.09 8.87
C LYS A 2 20.72 -10.00 7.93
N ARG A 3 19.68 -10.29 7.14
CA ARG A 3 19.01 -9.33 6.27
C ARG A 3 17.84 -8.68 7.03
N LEU A 4 17.55 -7.40 6.77
CA LEU A 4 16.38 -6.73 7.33
C LEU A 4 15.13 -7.48 6.87
N ARG A 5 14.31 -7.93 7.83
CA ARG A 5 12.92 -8.30 7.61
C ARG A 5 12.10 -7.24 8.31
N LEU A 6 11.27 -6.51 7.57
CA LEU A 6 10.26 -5.69 8.21
C LEU A 6 9.13 -6.64 8.58
N LEU A 7 8.90 -6.83 9.88
CA LEU A 7 7.52 -7.03 10.31
C LEU A 7 6.88 -5.64 10.24
N LEU A 8 6.54 -5.17 9.04
CA LEU A 8 5.51 -4.16 8.94
C LEU A 8 4.25 -4.88 9.39
N LEU A 9 3.46 -4.26 10.27
CA LEU A 9 2.19 -4.80 10.72
C LEU A 9 1.36 -5.21 9.50
N ILE A 10 1.37 -6.52 9.26
CA ILE A 10 0.37 -7.39 8.67
C ILE A 10 -0.51 -6.62 7.67
N SER A 11 -0.24 -6.79 6.37
CA SER A 11 -1.37 -6.86 5.44
C SER A 11 -2.34 -7.85 6.07
N VAL A 12 -3.55 -7.42 6.42
CA VAL A 12 -4.57 -8.31 7.03
C VAL A 12 -4.81 -9.53 6.11
N SER A 13 -4.40 -9.43 4.83
CA SER A 13 -4.21 -10.49 3.83
C SER A 13 -3.47 -11.74 4.36
N SER A 14 -2.34 -11.60 5.04
CA SER A 14 -1.48 -12.74 5.40
C SER A 14 -1.94 -13.53 6.64
N VAL A 15 -2.80 -12.95 7.49
CA VAL A 15 -3.36 -13.64 8.67
C VAL A 15 -4.67 -14.37 8.35
N LEU A 16 -5.48 -13.91 7.40
CA LEU A 16 -6.75 -14.56 7.07
C LEU A 16 -6.60 -15.73 6.10
N ALA A 17 -5.66 -15.70 5.15
CA ALA A 17 -5.46 -16.80 4.20
C ALA A 17 -5.04 -18.13 4.87
N ALA A 18 -4.42 -18.08 6.05
CA ALA A 18 -3.95 -19.25 6.79
C ALA A 18 -4.99 -19.86 7.76
N SER A 19 -6.18 -19.28 7.94
CA SER A 19 -7.14 -19.70 8.99
C SER A 19 -8.47 -20.28 8.48
N CYS A 20 -8.54 -20.73 7.23
CA CYS A 20 -9.71 -21.49 6.73
C CYS A 20 -9.70 -22.95 7.20
N ALA A 21 -10.04 -23.18 8.47
CA ALA A 21 -10.59 -24.45 8.96
C ALA A 21 -12.11 -24.29 9.19
N PRO A 22 -12.95 -25.25 8.79
CA PRO A 22 -14.40 -25.06 8.76
C PRO A 22 -14.97 -25.03 10.18
N TYR A 23 -15.40 -23.86 10.64
CA TYR A 23 -16.19 -23.74 11.87
C TYR A 23 -17.59 -24.32 11.61
N LYS A 24 -17.85 -25.50 12.19
CA LYS A 24 -19.17 -26.14 12.17
C LYS A 24 -20.19 -25.24 12.87
N LYS A 25 -21.17 -24.78 12.09
CA LYS A 25 -22.37 -24.05 12.54
C LYS A 25 -23.16 -24.93 13.51
N LYS A 26 -23.22 -24.57 14.80
CA LYS A 26 -24.21 -25.12 15.73
C LYS A 26 -25.44 -24.22 15.66
N LEU A 27 -26.46 -24.71 14.95
CA LEU A 27 -27.79 -24.12 14.89
C LEU A 27 -28.36 -24.05 16.32
N ILE A 28 -28.74 -22.86 16.77
CA ILE A 28 -29.72 -22.68 17.84
C ILE A 28 -30.94 -22.06 17.17
N THR A 29 -32.01 -22.82 17.22
CA THR A 29 -33.34 -22.54 16.68
C THR A 29 -34.12 -21.60 17.58
N ASP A 30 -34.84 -20.68 16.93
CA ASP A 30 -36.14 -20.09 17.29
C ASP A 30 -36.34 -19.43 18.67
N LYS A 31 -36.64 -18.12 18.64
CA LYS A 31 -37.89 -17.55 19.22
C LYS A 31 -38.13 -16.12 18.70
N SER A 32 -39.39 -15.90 18.33
CA SER A 32 -40.01 -14.75 17.68
C SER A 32 -40.01 -13.44 18.51
N PRO A 33 -40.39 -12.28 17.92
CA PRO A 33 -40.03 -10.94 18.39
C PRO A 33 -41.09 -10.34 19.33
N GLY A 34 -40.65 -9.56 20.33
CA GLY A 34 -41.54 -8.87 21.25
C GLY A 34 -40.90 -7.63 21.89
N SER A 35 -41.64 -6.52 21.80
CA SER A 35 -41.65 -5.29 22.62
C SER A 35 -40.41 -4.38 22.65
N TYR A 36 -40.59 -3.22 22.02
CA TYR A 36 -39.93 -1.96 22.36
C TYR A 36 -40.40 -1.50 23.74
N GLU A 37 -39.47 -1.33 24.68
CA GLU A 37 -39.72 -0.60 25.94
C GLU A 37 -39.08 0.79 25.89
N GLN A 38 -39.89 1.78 26.25
CA GLN A 38 -39.57 3.19 26.36
C GLN A 38 -38.75 3.45 27.62
N ASN A 39 -37.69 4.25 27.52
CA ASN A 39 -37.00 4.80 28.69
C ASN A 39 -37.78 6.00 29.26
N PRO A 40 -37.89 6.15 30.59
CA PRO A 40 -38.58 7.27 31.21
C PRO A 40 -37.73 8.57 31.19
N GLU A 41 -38.44 9.68 31.03
CA GLU A 41 -37.95 11.07 31.04
C GLU A 41 -37.29 11.45 32.38
N VAL A 42 -36.23 12.25 32.32
CA VAL A 42 -35.62 12.93 33.48
C VAL A 42 -35.97 14.43 33.40
N PRO A 43 -36.41 15.09 34.50
CA PRO A 43 -36.86 16.48 34.46
C PRO A 43 -35.69 17.47 34.32
N GLY A 44 -35.98 18.59 33.64
CA GLY A 44 -35.01 19.59 33.23
C GLY A 44 -34.40 20.44 34.35
N SER A 45 -33.20 20.93 34.05
CA SER A 45 -32.63 22.16 34.62
C SER A 45 -31.80 22.87 33.54
N SER A 46 -31.85 24.20 33.52
CA SER A 46 -31.02 25.09 32.69
C SER A 46 -30.72 26.34 33.52
N PRO A 47 -29.70 27.15 33.18
CA PRO A 47 -28.33 26.76 32.81
C PRO A 47 -27.31 27.50 33.71
N ALA A 48 -26.14 26.91 33.95
CA ALA A 48 -24.99 27.65 34.47
C ALA A 48 -24.06 28.01 33.31
N SER A 49 -23.81 29.31 33.10
CA SER A 49 -22.87 29.82 32.10
C SER A 49 -21.44 29.35 32.39
N PRO A 50 -20.71 28.78 31.43
CA PRO A 50 -19.28 28.59 31.58
C PRO A 50 -18.53 29.85 31.13
N THR A 51 -17.76 30.38 32.07
CA THR A 51 -16.66 31.34 31.94
C THR A 51 -15.85 31.16 30.66
N GLN A 52 -15.61 32.26 29.94
CA GLN A 52 -14.64 32.31 28.83
C GLN A 52 -13.26 31.91 29.34
N GLN A 53 -12.80 30.73 28.95
CA GLN A 53 -11.38 30.38 29.01
C GLN A 53 -10.73 30.98 27.76
N ASN A 54 -9.68 31.78 27.98
CA ASN A 54 -8.78 32.21 26.92
C ASN A 54 -8.28 30.97 26.15
N PRO A 55 -8.18 31.03 24.81
CA PRO A 55 -7.65 29.91 24.03
C PRO A 55 -6.25 29.60 24.53
N THR A 56 -6.08 28.40 25.08
CA THR A 56 -4.77 27.80 25.32
C THR A 56 -4.05 27.79 23.99
N GLN A 57 -2.96 28.55 23.88
CA GLN A 57 -2.04 28.46 22.75
C GLN A 57 -1.66 26.99 22.58
N ASP A 58 -1.85 26.46 21.37
CA ASP A 58 -1.32 25.16 20.99
C ASP A 58 0.15 25.09 21.41
N PRO A 59 0.61 23.95 21.97
CA PRO A 59 2.04 23.80 22.26
C PRO A 59 2.81 24.07 20.97
N VAL A 60 3.81 24.95 21.06
CA VAL A 60 4.71 25.30 19.96
C VAL A 60 5.17 24.01 19.30
N VAL A 61 4.58 23.70 18.15
CA VAL A 61 5.08 22.65 17.26
C VAL A 61 6.44 23.16 16.84
N GLN A 62 7.50 22.57 17.39
CA GLN A 62 8.83 22.78 16.84
C GLN A 62 8.72 22.44 15.36
N GLU A 63 9.04 23.41 14.49
CA GLU A 63 9.09 23.13 13.06
C GLU A 63 9.94 21.87 12.89
N PRO A 64 9.41 20.80 12.27
CA PRO A 64 10.23 19.64 12.02
C PRO A 64 11.36 20.14 11.14
N ILE A 65 12.59 20.00 11.62
CA ILE A 65 13.78 20.13 10.80
C ILE A 65 13.63 19.04 9.74
N VAL A 66 13.00 19.36 8.61
CA VAL A 66 13.00 18.50 7.43
C VAL A 66 14.43 18.53 6.96
N THR A 67 15.25 17.66 7.53
CA THR A 67 16.59 17.43 7.06
C THR A 67 16.44 16.96 5.60
N LYS A 68 17.14 17.62 4.67
CA LYS A 68 17.17 17.27 3.23
C LYS A 68 17.79 15.89 2.95
N SER A 69 17.81 15.03 3.95
CA SER A 69 18.64 13.85 4.02
C SER A 69 17.74 12.62 4.05
N PHE A 70 17.89 11.80 3.03
CA PHE A 70 17.08 10.61 2.78
C PHE A 70 17.38 9.49 3.76
N VAL A 71 16.36 8.68 4.04
CA VAL A 71 16.51 7.40 4.74
C VAL A 71 17.32 6.43 3.87
N LYS A 72 18.22 5.66 4.50
CA LYS A 72 19.04 4.66 3.83
C LYS A 72 18.93 3.29 4.51
N ALA A 73 18.85 2.23 3.72
CA ALA A 73 19.11 0.88 4.18
C ALA A 73 20.62 0.65 4.35
N SER A 74 21.01 0.12 5.51
CA SER A 74 22.38 -0.28 5.80
C SER A 74 22.39 -1.61 6.56
N GLY A 75 22.73 -2.69 5.86
CA GLY A 75 22.69 -4.04 6.41
C GLY A 75 21.28 -4.43 6.84
N ASN A 76 21.07 -4.56 8.15
CA ASN A 76 19.77 -4.89 8.74
C ASN A 76 19.10 -3.70 9.45
N LYS A 77 19.46 -2.47 9.08
CA LYS A 77 18.99 -1.24 9.72
C LYS A 77 18.51 -0.24 8.69
N LEU A 78 17.53 0.57 9.10
CA LEU A 78 17.22 1.83 8.45
C LEU A 78 17.94 2.94 9.19
N LEU A 79 18.61 3.82 8.47
CA LEU A 79 19.25 5.00 9.02
C LEU A 79 18.49 6.22 8.53
N ASP A 80 18.12 7.10 9.45
CA ASP A 80 17.63 8.42 9.10
C ASP A 80 18.74 9.24 8.43
N GLY A 81 18.37 10.42 7.95
CA GLY A 81 19.32 11.26 7.24
C GLY A 81 20.46 11.86 8.08
N ASN A 82 20.44 11.67 9.40
CA ASN A 82 21.56 11.96 10.31
C ASN A 82 22.42 10.72 10.61
N GLY A 83 22.12 9.58 9.98
CA GLY A 83 22.80 8.30 10.21
C GLY A 83 22.36 7.58 11.49
N LYS A 84 21.28 8.03 12.14
CA LYS A 84 20.75 7.37 13.34
C LYS A 84 19.78 6.26 12.93
N GLU A 85 19.79 5.16 13.68
CA GLU A 85 18.86 4.06 13.45
C GLU A 85 17.40 4.52 13.60
N LEU A 86 16.61 4.27 12.55
CA LEU A 86 15.21 4.61 12.42
C LEU A 86 14.36 3.34 12.59
N PHE A 87 13.39 3.40 13.49
CA PHE A 87 12.38 2.36 13.67
C PHE A 87 11.06 2.85 13.11
N LEU A 88 10.50 2.12 12.14
CA LEU A 88 9.21 2.43 11.58
C LEU A 88 8.09 1.87 12.46
N LYS A 89 7.17 2.75 12.85
CA LYS A 89 5.85 2.43 13.38
C LYS A 89 4.88 2.82 12.28
N GLY A 90 4.69 1.88 11.36
CA GLY A 90 3.95 2.10 10.13
C GLY A 90 2.51 1.59 10.19
N ILE A 91 1.66 2.17 9.34
CA ILE A 91 0.32 1.67 9.02
C ILE A 91 0.10 1.69 7.51
N ASN A 92 -0.62 0.70 6.98
CA ASN A 92 -1.03 0.68 5.58
C ASN A 92 -2.28 1.54 5.38
N LEU A 93 -2.29 2.39 4.36
CA LEU A 93 -3.46 3.14 3.91
C LEU A 93 -4.28 2.31 2.90
N GLY A 94 -4.66 1.10 3.32
CA GLY A 94 -5.43 0.16 2.49
C GLY A 94 -6.81 0.70 2.13
N ASN A 95 -7.40 0.19 1.05
CA ASN A 95 -8.69 0.64 0.50
C ASN A 95 -8.74 2.10 0.00
N TRP A 96 -7.58 2.76 -0.17
CA TRP A 96 -7.54 4.15 -0.62
C TRP A 96 -7.35 4.29 -2.13
N LEU A 97 -6.11 4.12 -2.64
CA LEU A 97 -5.78 4.28 -4.06
C LEU A 97 -5.96 2.99 -4.87
N VAL A 98 -6.21 1.89 -4.18
CA VAL A 98 -6.71 0.61 -4.71
C VAL A 98 -7.78 0.11 -3.73
N TRP A 99 -8.86 -0.46 -4.26
CA TRP A 99 -9.96 -1.00 -3.45
C TRP A 99 -9.84 -2.52 -3.38
N GLU A 100 -10.07 -3.06 -2.19
CA GLU A 100 -9.95 -4.46 -1.84
C GLU A 100 -11.29 -4.99 -1.31
N GLY A 101 -11.81 -6.03 -1.96
CA GLY A 101 -13.09 -6.70 -1.66
C GLY A 101 -13.38 -6.89 -0.19
N TYR A 102 -12.42 -7.51 0.49
CA TYR A 102 -12.57 -7.95 1.87
C TYR A 102 -12.59 -6.80 2.89
N LEU A 103 -11.95 -5.67 2.60
CA LEU A 103 -11.93 -4.50 3.50
C LEU A 103 -13.20 -3.64 3.39
N MET A 104 -13.94 -3.75 2.29
CA MET A 104 -15.18 -2.98 2.07
C MET A 104 -16.44 -3.65 2.62
N MET A 105 -16.32 -4.75 3.37
CA MET A 105 -17.45 -5.58 3.81
C MET A 105 -18.39 -5.96 2.65
N GLY A 106 -17.84 -6.11 1.44
CA GLY A 106 -18.60 -6.58 0.28
C GLY A 106 -19.12 -8.01 0.50
N ASP A 107 -20.03 -8.49 -0.34
CA ASP A 107 -20.26 -9.93 -0.38
C ASP A 107 -18.90 -10.60 -0.64
N TRP A 108 -18.58 -11.67 0.09
CA TRP A 108 -17.27 -12.36 0.17
C TRP A 108 -16.78 -12.97 -1.16
N LYS A 109 -17.05 -12.32 -2.30
CA LYS A 109 -16.88 -12.76 -3.68
C LYS A 109 -15.64 -12.18 -4.35
N PHE A 110 -14.57 -11.88 -3.59
CA PHE A 110 -13.28 -11.43 -4.12
C PHE A 110 -13.43 -10.27 -5.12
N ARG A 111 -13.93 -9.13 -4.64
CA ARG A 111 -14.19 -7.97 -5.50
C ARG A 111 -12.93 -7.17 -5.70
N THR A 112 -12.47 -7.12 -6.94
CA THR A 112 -11.36 -6.25 -7.33
C THR A 112 -11.80 -4.79 -7.38
N HIS A 113 -10.84 -3.88 -7.41
CA HIS A 113 -11.09 -2.46 -7.61
C HIS A 113 -11.93 -2.21 -8.88
N SER A 114 -11.53 -2.79 -10.01
CA SER A 114 -12.24 -2.68 -11.29
C SER A 114 -13.68 -3.24 -11.22
N GLN A 115 -13.90 -4.34 -10.49
CA GLN A 115 -15.24 -4.92 -10.32
C GLN A 115 -16.15 -4.07 -9.43
N PHE A 116 -15.62 -3.46 -8.37
CA PHE A 116 -16.36 -2.48 -7.58
C PHE A 116 -16.73 -1.26 -8.39
N PHE A 117 -15.76 -0.71 -9.12
CA PHE A 117 -15.99 0.44 -9.98
C PHE A 117 -17.10 0.17 -11.01
N ALA A 118 -17.05 -1.00 -11.67
CA ALA A 118 -18.10 -1.41 -12.61
C ALA A 118 -19.48 -1.58 -11.93
N SER A 119 -19.51 -2.15 -10.73
CA SER A 119 -20.74 -2.29 -9.94
C SER A 119 -21.33 -0.92 -9.56
N LEU A 120 -20.47 0.02 -9.18
CA LEU A 120 -20.84 1.39 -8.83
C LEU A 120 -21.38 2.16 -10.05
N ALA A 121 -20.71 2.05 -11.19
CA ALA A 121 -21.17 2.65 -12.45
C ALA A 121 -22.55 2.12 -12.85
N SER A 122 -22.76 0.80 -12.71
CA SER A 122 -24.07 0.16 -12.94
C SER A 122 -25.13 0.67 -11.96
N ALA A 123 -24.81 0.75 -10.67
CA ALA A 123 -25.73 1.25 -9.65
C ALA A 123 -26.14 2.71 -9.86
N PHE A 124 -25.21 3.57 -10.32
CA PHE A 124 -25.52 4.96 -10.66
C PHE A 124 -26.20 5.13 -12.02
N GLY A 125 -26.17 4.10 -12.88
CA GLY A 125 -26.55 4.20 -14.29
C GLY A 125 -25.69 5.21 -15.07
N SER A 126 -24.48 5.50 -14.60
CA SER A 126 -23.61 6.54 -15.17
C SER A 126 -22.15 6.29 -14.79
N GLN A 127 -21.31 6.15 -15.81
CA GLN A 127 -19.86 6.02 -15.63
C GLN A 127 -19.25 7.30 -15.07
N ASP A 128 -19.67 8.46 -15.54
CA ASP A 128 -19.17 9.77 -15.05
C ASP A 128 -19.44 9.95 -13.55
N LYS A 129 -20.61 9.51 -13.05
CA LYS A 129 -20.90 9.54 -11.61
C LYS A 129 -20.00 8.60 -10.80
N ALA A 130 -19.65 7.44 -11.34
CA ALA A 130 -18.72 6.52 -10.67
C ALA A 130 -17.29 7.08 -10.65
N ILE A 131 -16.85 7.71 -11.75
CA ILE A 131 -15.55 8.42 -11.81
C ILE A 131 -15.52 9.53 -10.76
N GLU A 132 -16.57 10.36 -10.70
CA GLU A 132 -16.63 11.45 -9.72
C GLU A 132 -16.67 10.91 -8.28
N PHE A 133 -17.45 9.86 -8.01
CA PHE A 133 -17.46 9.22 -6.70
C PHE A 133 -16.07 8.70 -6.31
N GLU A 134 -15.39 7.98 -7.19
CA GLU A 134 -14.05 7.46 -6.92
C GLU A 134 -13.04 8.59 -6.67
N LYS A 135 -13.12 9.68 -7.43
CA LYS A 135 -12.31 10.88 -7.18
C LYS A 135 -12.58 11.44 -5.79
N GLN A 136 -13.86 11.63 -5.42
CA GLN A 136 -14.22 12.12 -4.10
C GLN A 136 -13.81 11.15 -2.99
N TRP A 137 -13.91 9.84 -3.20
CA TRP A 137 -13.37 8.83 -2.28
C TRP A 137 -11.88 9.07 -2.04
N ARG A 138 -11.08 9.15 -3.11
CA ARG A 138 -9.63 9.36 -2.98
C ARG A 138 -9.27 10.69 -2.32
N LEU A 139 -10.06 11.75 -2.54
CA LEU A 139 -9.83 13.05 -1.89
C LEU A 139 -10.18 13.08 -0.40
N ASN A 140 -11.12 12.26 0.06
CA ASN A 140 -11.68 12.35 1.42
C ASN A 140 -11.37 11.13 2.31
N TYR A 141 -10.97 9.99 1.74
CA TYR A 141 -10.69 8.77 2.50
C TYR A 141 -9.38 8.88 3.30
N VAL A 142 -8.35 9.50 2.71
CA VAL A 142 -7.15 9.94 3.42
C VAL A 142 -6.99 11.43 3.23
N ASP A 143 -7.28 12.17 4.29
CA ASP A 143 -7.14 13.62 4.36
C ASP A 143 -6.14 14.03 5.46
N ASP A 144 -5.98 15.35 5.66
CA ASP A 144 -5.08 15.88 6.67
C ASP A 144 -5.46 15.45 8.10
N LYS A 145 -6.76 15.30 8.37
CA LYS A 145 -7.27 14.91 9.67
C LYS A 145 -6.87 13.48 9.99
N VAL A 146 -7.03 12.55 9.04
CA VAL A 146 -6.62 11.15 9.19
C VAL A 146 -5.12 11.05 9.50
N ILE A 147 -4.27 11.75 8.75
CA ILE A 147 -2.82 11.74 8.99
C ILE A 147 -2.47 12.39 10.34
N GLY A 148 -3.22 13.41 10.77
CA GLY A 148 -3.12 13.98 12.11
C GLY A 148 -3.43 13.00 13.23
N GLU A 149 -4.50 12.22 13.08
CA GLU A 149 -4.89 11.21 14.06
C GLU A 149 -3.85 10.09 14.14
N LEU A 150 -3.37 9.59 13.00
CA LEU A 150 -2.32 8.56 12.96
C LEU A 150 -1.02 9.04 13.62
N SER A 151 -0.60 10.27 13.33
CA SER A 151 0.56 10.88 13.99
C SER A 151 0.35 11.00 15.52
N GLY A 152 -0.85 11.44 15.95
CA GLY A 152 -1.22 11.53 17.36
C GLY A 152 -1.24 10.18 18.09
N LEU A 153 -1.52 9.09 17.37
CA LEU A 153 -1.40 7.72 17.88
C LEU A 153 0.05 7.20 17.92
N GLY A 154 1.01 7.97 17.41
CA GLY A 154 2.43 7.67 17.46
C GLY A 154 2.98 6.90 16.26
N TYR A 155 2.20 6.77 15.18
CA TYR A 155 2.72 6.29 13.90
C TYR A 155 3.70 7.32 13.31
N ASN A 156 4.80 6.85 12.73
CA ASN A 156 5.80 7.70 12.09
C ASN A 156 5.99 7.39 10.60
N SER A 157 5.24 6.45 10.06
CA SER A 157 5.21 6.18 8.63
C SER A 157 3.85 5.66 8.18
N VAL A 158 3.59 5.82 6.88
CA VAL A 158 2.48 5.20 6.17
C VAL A 158 2.99 4.46 4.94
N ARG A 159 2.41 3.29 4.64
CA ARG A 159 2.59 2.58 3.36
C ARG A 159 1.35 2.80 2.52
N VAL A 160 1.54 3.12 1.24
CA VAL A 160 0.48 3.60 0.33
C VAL A 160 0.33 2.61 -0.83
N PRO A 161 -0.56 1.62 -0.68
CA PRO A 161 -0.98 0.77 -1.77
C PRO A 161 -1.61 1.59 -2.90
N PHE A 162 -1.09 1.49 -4.13
CA PHE A 162 -1.68 2.12 -5.30
C PHE A 162 -1.77 1.17 -6.49
N ASN A 163 -2.74 1.42 -7.38
CA ASN A 163 -2.85 0.73 -8.66
C ASN A 163 -2.11 1.52 -9.75
N TYR A 164 -1.32 0.84 -10.58
CA TYR A 164 -0.52 1.43 -11.66
C TYR A 164 -1.34 2.26 -12.66
N ILE A 165 -2.64 2.00 -12.80
CA ILE A 165 -3.55 2.73 -13.70
C ILE A 165 -3.62 4.23 -13.36
N LEU A 166 -3.33 4.62 -12.10
CA LEU A 166 -3.22 6.03 -11.70
C LEU A 166 -2.07 6.76 -12.42
N PHE A 167 -1.11 6.01 -12.93
CA PHE A 167 0.10 6.52 -13.60
C PHE A 167 0.25 5.99 -15.01
N TRP A 168 -0.75 5.29 -15.54
CA TRP A 168 -0.71 4.70 -16.87
C TRP A 168 -2.07 4.77 -17.55
N SER A 169 -2.14 5.48 -18.68
CA SER A 169 -3.36 5.63 -19.46
C SER A 169 -3.04 5.67 -20.95
N ASN A 170 -3.83 4.96 -21.77
CA ASN A 170 -3.69 4.94 -23.23
C ASN A 170 -2.26 4.62 -23.72
N GLY A 171 -1.60 3.66 -23.07
CA GLY A 171 -0.25 3.19 -23.45
C GLY A 171 0.90 4.14 -23.12
N LYS A 172 0.65 5.15 -22.28
CA LYS A 172 1.66 6.13 -21.83
C LYS A 172 1.51 6.45 -20.34
N VAL A 173 2.54 7.09 -19.78
CA VAL A 173 2.53 7.58 -18.41
C VAL A 173 1.47 8.67 -18.22
N SER A 174 0.93 8.75 -17.01
CA SER A 174 -0.16 9.65 -16.62
C SER A 174 0.15 10.32 -15.28
N ASP A 175 -0.37 11.52 -15.07
CA ASP A 175 -0.17 12.30 -13.83
C ASP A 175 -1.37 12.19 -12.88
N GLN A 176 -2.39 11.39 -13.21
CA GLN A 176 -3.66 11.31 -12.46
C GLN A 176 -3.48 10.98 -10.98
N GLY A 177 -2.50 10.14 -10.63
CA GLY A 177 -2.24 9.76 -9.25
C GLY A 177 -1.50 10.82 -8.42
N PHE A 178 -0.86 11.81 -9.04
CA PHE A 178 0.00 12.74 -8.31
C PHE A 178 -0.77 13.67 -7.38
N GLU A 179 -1.98 14.09 -7.72
CA GLU A 179 -2.83 14.91 -6.84
C GLU A 179 -2.97 14.29 -5.43
N TYR A 180 -3.23 12.98 -5.38
CA TYR A 180 -3.45 12.28 -4.11
C TYR A 180 -2.16 12.10 -3.31
N ILE A 181 -1.07 11.71 -3.98
CA ILE A 181 0.21 11.49 -3.31
C ILE A 181 0.83 12.82 -2.86
N ASP A 182 0.74 13.89 -3.67
CA ASP A 182 1.22 15.22 -3.30
C ASP A 182 0.50 15.75 -2.05
N ASN A 183 -0.83 15.56 -1.97
CA ASN A 183 -1.61 15.90 -0.80
C ASN A 183 -1.17 15.11 0.43
N LEU A 184 -1.03 13.78 0.31
CA LEU A 184 -0.53 12.95 1.41
C LEU A 184 0.86 13.41 1.89
N ILE A 185 1.80 13.62 0.96
CA ILE A 185 3.15 14.08 1.29
C ILE A 185 3.08 15.40 2.05
N SER A 186 2.25 16.35 1.62
CA SER A 186 2.02 17.62 2.31
C SER A 186 1.55 17.40 3.76
N TYR A 187 0.63 16.46 3.98
CA TYR A 187 0.09 16.13 5.31
C TYR A 187 1.16 15.47 6.19
N CYS A 188 1.89 14.51 5.64
CA CYS A 188 2.96 13.78 6.32
C CYS A 188 4.14 14.70 6.66
N LYS A 189 4.51 15.64 5.79
CA LYS A 189 5.61 16.59 5.98
C LYS A 189 5.41 17.48 7.20
N ARG A 190 4.19 17.95 7.44
CA ARG A 190 3.85 18.75 8.63
C ARG A 190 4.02 17.98 9.95
N ARG A 191 4.07 16.65 9.89
CA ARG A 191 4.07 15.75 11.06
C ARG A 191 5.31 14.88 11.16
N GLY A 192 6.27 15.06 10.24
CA GLY A 192 7.48 14.22 10.17
C GLY A 192 7.17 12.74 9.95
N MET A 193 6.07 12.42 9.26
CA MET A 193 5.74 11.04 8.91
C MET A 193 6.36 10.67 7.56
N TYR A 194 6.92 9.48 7.46
CA TYR A 194 7.46 8.95 6.20
C TYR A 194 6.39 8.28 5.34
N VAL A 195 6.59 8.30 4.02
CA VAL A 195 5.69 7.68 3.04
C VAL A 195 6.44 6.58 2.28
N ILE A 196 5.90 5.36 2.27
CA ILE A 196 6.33 4.28 1.37
C ILE A 196 5.30 4.17 0.27
N LEU A 197 5.73 4.28 -0.99
CA LEU A 197 4.86 4.08 -2.15
C LEU A 197 4.93 2.61 -2.57
N ASP A 198 3.78 1.96 -2.70
CA ASP A 198 3.67 0.53 -2.99
C ASP A 198 2.84 0.28 -4.26
N MET A 199 3.47 -0.30 -5.28
CA MET A 199 2.76 -0.77 -6.48
C MET A 199 1.98 -2.04 -6.15
N HIS A 200 0.76 -1.82 -5.69
CA HIS A 200 -0.12 -2.85 -5.16
C HIS A 200 -0.95 -3.54 -6.24
N GLY A 201 -1.35 -2.79 -7.27
CA GLY A 201 -1.93 -3.33 -8.50
C GLY A 201 -0.98 -3.07 -9.66
N ALA A 202 -0.32 -4.11 -10.18
CA ALA A 202 0.65 -3.98 -11.26
C ALA A 202 0.03 -4.34 -12.64
N PRO A 203 0.65 -3.92 -13.77
CA PRO A 203 0.20 -4.31 -15.10
C PRO A 203 0.06 -5.82 -15.25
N GLY A 204 -1.12 -6.29 -15.61
CA GLY A 204 -1.37 -7.73 -15.75
C GLY A 204 -1.29 -8.50 -14.42
N TYR A 205 -1.46 -7.84 -13.26
CA TYR A 205 -1.60 -8.39 -11.91
C TYR A 205 -0.53 -9.42 -11.51
N GLN A 206 0.22 -9.08 -10.47
CA GLN A 206 1.39 -9.82 -10.02
C GLN A 206 1.09 -11.05 -9.15
N ASN A 207 -0.18 -11.24 -8.77
CA ASN A 207 -0.64 -12.35 -7.96
C ASN A 207 -2.11 -12.68 -8.29
N PRO A 208 -2.65 -13.81 -7.78
CA PRO A 208 -4.03 -14.20 -8.06
C PRO A 208 -5.08 -13.49 -7.20
N GLY A 209 -4.66 -12.61 -6.28
CA GLY A 209 -5.52 -11.93 -5.31
C GLY A 209 -6.34 -10.79 -5.90
N ASP A 210 -7.47 -10.47 -5.29
CA ASP A 210 -8.33 -9.34 -5.67
C ASP A 210 -7.66 -7.99 -5.40
N HIS A 211 -6.79 -7.92 -4.41
CA HIS A 211 -6.01 -6.72 -4.06
C HIS A 211 -4.99 -6.32 -5.14
N SER A 212 -4.56 -7.24 -6.03
CA SER A 212 -3.76 -6.87 -7.22
C SER A 212 -4.60 -6.41 -8.41
N ASP A 213 -5.92 -6.23 -8.20
CA ASP A 213 -6.93 -5.98 -9.23
C ASP A 213 -7.06 -7.10 -10.27
N ASN A 214 -6.74 -8.35 -9.88
CA ASN A 214 -6.88 -9.51 -10.75
C ASN A 214 -8.34 -9.91 -10.92
N GLY A 215 -8.94 -9.55 -12.06
CA GLY A 215 -10.36 -9.83 -12.36
C GLY A 215 -10.75 -11.31 -12.38
N ASN A 216 -9.78 -12.24 -12.37
CA ASN A 216 -10.00 -13.69 -12.30
C ASN A 216 -9.78 -14.24 -10.87
N SER A 217 -9.59 -13.39 -9.87
CA SER A 217 -9.43 -13.81 -8.47
C SER A 217 -10.63 -14.62 -7.98
N ASN A 218 -10.34 -15.67 -7.21
CA ASN A 218 -11.34 -16.53 -6.57
C ASN A 218 -10.71 -17.31 -5.40
N ASP A 219 -11.52 -18.14 -4.76
CA ASP A 219 -11.14 -18.97 -3.61
C ASP A 219 -9.94 -19.90 -3.86
N LYS A 220 -9.72 -20.31 -5.11
CA LYS A 220 -8.60 -21.18 -5.49
C LYS A 220 -7.30 -20.43 -5.74
N GLN A 221 -7.34 -19.09 -5.81
CA GLN A 221 -6.17 -18.24 -6.08
C GLN A 221 -5.35 -18.76 -7.28
N PRO A 222 -5.97 -18.82 -8.48
CA PRO A 222 -5.43 -19.52 -9.64
C PRO A 222 -4.15 -18.83 -10.17
N ARG A 223 -2.97 -19.43 -9.95
CA ARG A 223 -1.68 -18.82 -10.35
C ARG A 223 -1.55 -18.63 -11.87
N ASP A 224 -2.23 -19.43 -12.69
CA ASP A 224 -2.31 -19.26 -14.14
C ASP A 224 -3.05 -17.98 -14.57
N SER A 225 -3.87 -17.41 -13.68
CA SER A 225 -4.50 -16.12 -13.93
C SER A 225 -3.48 -14.99 -14.03
N VAL A 226 -2.35 -15.05 -13.31
CA VAL A 226 -1.29 -14.03 -13.20
C VAL A 226 -0.63 -13.74 -14.54
N LYS A 227 -0.50 -12.47 -14.94
CA LYS A 227 0.05 -12.06 -16.26
C LYS A 227 1.14 -10.98 -16.15
N PHE A 228 1.60 -10.59 -14.95
CA PHE A 228 2.59 -9.52 -14.80
C PHE A 228 3.91 -9.78 -15.54
N TRP A 229 4.31 -11.05 -15.68
CA TRP A 229 5.50 -11.44 -16.43
C TRP A 229 5.24 -11.71 -17.92
N ASP A 230 4.03 -11.47 -18.42
CA ASP A 230 3.70 -11.64 -19.83
C ASP A 230 3.90 -10.33 -20.60
N GLY A 231 4.32 -10.45 -21.87
CA GLY A 231 4.45 -9.31 -22.79
C GLY A 231 5.25 -8.14 -22.23
N GLU A 232 4.66 -6.95 -22.26
CA GLU A 232 5.31 -5.68 -21.87
C GLU A 232 4.97 -5.23 -20.44
N ASN A 233 4.37 -6.08 -19.61
CA ASN A 233 3.85 -5.69 -18.29
C ASN A 233 4.95 -5.23 -17.33
N VAL A 234 6.06 -5.99 -17.21
CA VAL A 234 7.24 -5.56 -16.44
C VAL A 234 7.84 -4.26 -16.99
N ALA A 235 7.88 -4.09 -18.33
CA ALA A 235 8.38 -2.86 -18.95
C ALA A 235 7.47 -1.65 -18.67
N THR A 236 6.16 -1.88 -18.60
CA THR A 236 5.17 -0.86 -18.24
C THR A 236 5.32 -0.45 -16.78
N ALA A 237 5.48 -1.42 -15.86
CA ALA A 237 5.75 -1.14 -14.46
C ALA A 237 7.04 -0.32 -14.29
N ALA A 238 8.10 -0.65 -15.02
CA ALA A 238 9.35 0.13 -15.01
C ALA A 238 9.15 1.58 -15.49
N LYS A 239 8.34 1.80 -16.53
CA LYS A 239 7.99 3.16 -17.02
C LYS A 239 7.20 3.96 -15.98
N VAL A 240 6.22 3.32 -15.33
CA VAL A 240 5.43 3.92 -14.26
C VAL A 240 6.32 4.29 -13.08
N TRP A 241 7.18 3.37 -12.63
CA TRP A 241 8.09 3.63 -11.52
C TRP A 241 9.08 4.75 -11.81
N ARG A 242 9.67 4.78 -13.01
CA ARG A 242 10.53 5.89 -13.43
C ARG A 242 9.79 7.23 -13.44
N HIS A 243 8.51 7.24 -13.83
CA HIS A 243 7.68 8.45 -13.83
C HIS A 243 7.44 8.98 -12.41
N ILE A 244 7.05 8.10 -11.49
CA ILE A 244 6.87 8.40 -10.07
C ILE A 244 8.19 8.88 -9.45
N ALA A 245 9.27 8.14 -9.66
CA ALA A 245 10.59 8.46 -9.10
C ALA A 245 11.11 9.81 -9.61
N ASN A 246 10.90 10.14 -10.89
CA ASN A 246 11.31 11.44 -11.42
C ASN A 246 10.61 12.62 -10.73
N ARG A 247 9.35 12.44 -10.29
CA ARG A 247 8.63 13.47 -9.54
C ARG A 247 9.12 13.60 -8.10
N TYR A 248 9.40 12.48 -7.43
CA TYR A 248 9.70 12.48 -6.00
C TYR A 248 11.18 12.40 -5.63
N LYS A 249 12.11 12.31 -6.59
CA LYS A 249 13.57 12.17 -6.34
C LYS A 249 14.20 13.15 -5.34
N GLU A 250 13.60 14.33 -5.13
CA GLU A 250 14.05 15.37 -4.18
C GLU A 250 13.17 15.48 -2.91
N GLU A 251 12.21 14.57 -2.69
CA GLU A 251 11.25 14.63 -1.58
C GLU A 251 11.59 13.60 -0.49
N PRO A 252 12.35 13.97 0.56
CA PRO A 252 12.82 13.03 1.58
C PRO A 252 11.73 12.46 2.49
N ILE A 253 10.51 13.00 2.43
CA ILE A 253 9.34 12.40 3.10
C ILE A 253 8.98 11.07 2.44
N VAL A 254 9.20 10.92 1.13
CA VAL A 254 9.15 9.61 0.50
C VAL A 254 10.38 8.83 0.99
N LEU A 255 10.13 7.71 1.64
CA LEU A 255 11.17 6.87 2.23
C LEU A 255 11.72 5.87 1.21
N GLY A 256 10.84 5.33 0.37
CA GLY A 256 11.22 4.37 -0.64
C GLY A 256 10.07 3.90 -1.52
N TYR A 257 10.45 3.08 -2.48
CA TYR A 257 9.58 2.50 -3.49
C TYR A 257 9.52 0.98 -3.27
N ASP A 258 8.36 0.51 -2.85
CA ASP A 258 8.03 -0.91 -2.78
C ASP A 258 7.55 -1.39 -4.14
N LEU A 259 8.45 -2.09 -4.82
CA LEU A 259 8.39 -2.26 -6.27
C LEU A 259 7.17 -3.07 -6.73
N LEU A 260 6.74 -4.03 -5.92
CA LEU A 260 5.71 -4.99 -6.29
C LEU A 260 5.16 -5.71 -5.04
N ASN A 261 3.89 -5.48 -4.72
CA ASN A 261 3.25 -6.13 -3.58
C ASN A 261 2.97 -7.62 -3.81
N GLU A 262 3.34 -8.45 -2.85
CA GLU A 262 2.97 -9.87 -2.70
C GLU A 262 3.03 -10.69 -4.01
N PRO A 263 4.16 -10.73 -4.74
CA PRO A 263 4.22 -11.40 -6.04
C PRO A 263 4.03 -12.92 -5.91
N VAL A 264 3.18 -13.48 -6.77
CA VAL A 264 2.97 -14.94 -6.88
C VAL A 264 3.05 -15.31 -8.35
N LEU A 265 4.22 -15.80 -8.75
CA LEU A 265 4.52 -16.15 -10.14
C LEU A 265 3.76 -17.42 -10.54
N GLN A 266 3.57 -17.68 -11.84
CA GLN A 266 3.13 -19.00 -12.31
C GLN A 266 4.19 -20.06 -12.00
N ASP A 267 3.80 -21.33 -11.96
CA ASP A 267 4.73 -22.44 -11.74
C ASP A 267 5.85 -22.47 -12.79
N GLY A 268 7.09 -22.64 -12.34
CA GLY A 268 8.27 -22.72 -13.20
C GLY A 268 8.84 -21.36 -13.62
N ARG A 269 8.20 -20.25 -13.24
CA ARG A 269 8.62 -18.88 -13.57
C ARG A 269 9.26 -18.14 -12.41
N GLU A 270 9.50 -18.81 -11.27
CA GLU A 270 9.87 -18.19 -10.00
C GLU A 270 11.15 -17.33 -10.09
N TYR A 271 12.07 -17.69 -10.99
CA TYR A 271 13.32 -16.96 -11.23
C TYR A 271 13.16 -15.70 -12.11
N GLU A 272 11.97 -15.39 -12.60
CA GLU A 272 11.69 -14.14 -13.33
C GLU A 272 11.52 -12.93 -12.41
N LEU A 273 11.32 -13.16 -11.10
CA LEU A 273 11.10 -12.10 -10.11
C LEU A 273 12.31 -11.16 -9.99
N LEU A 274 13.51 -11.70 -9.74
CA LEU A 274 14.72 -10.90 -9.55
C LEU A 274 15.09 -10.07 -10.81
N PRO A 275 15.13 -10.62 -12.04
CA PRO A 275 15.33 -9.82 -13.24
C PRO A 275 14.30 -8.70 -13.42
N SER A 276 13.05 -8.94 -13.01
CA SER A 276 11.99 -7.92 -13.08
C SER A 276 12.25 -6.77 -12.11
N TYR A 277 12.65 -7.07 -10.87
CA TYR A 277 13.07 -6.05 -9.91
C TYR A 277 14.28 -5.26 -10.39
N VAL A 278 15.30 -5.92 -10.95
CA VAL A 278 16.46 -5.22 -11.50
C VAL A 278 16.06 -4.28 -12.66
N LYS A 279 15.15 -4.72 -13.53
CA LYS A 279 14.64 -3.89 -14.63
C LYS A 279 13.89 -2.64 -14.12
N ILE A 280 13.00 -2.81 -13.16
CA ILE A 280 12.24 -1.70 -12.55
C ILE A 280 13.19 -0.74 -11.82
N ARG A 281 14.08 -1.29 -10.99
CA ARG A 281 15.11 -0.53 -10.28
C ARG A 281 15.94 0.29 -11.25
N ASN A 282 16.44 -0.30 -12.32
CA ASN A 282 17.30 0.41 -13.27
C ASN A 282 16.58 1.63 -13.84
N ALA A 283 15.30 1.50 -14.20
CA ALA A 283 14.49 2.61 -14.67
C ALA A 283 14.31 3.72 -13.61
N ILE A 284 14.15 3.36 -12.33
CA ILE A 284 14.16 4.33 -11.22
C ILE A 284 15.52 5.02 -11.13
N ARG A 285 16.62 4.26 -11.16
CA ARG A 285 17.98 4.80 -11.02
C ARG A 285 18.46 5.66 -12.18
N GLU A 286 17.76 5.66 -13.32
CA GLU A 286 17.98 6.67 -14.37
C GLU A 286 17.65 8.10 -13.91
N VAL A 287 16.77 8.26 -12.92
CA VAL A 287 16.24 9.56 -12.49
C VAL A 287 16.40 9.83 -11.00
N ASP A 288 16.58 8.80 -10.18
CA ASP A 288 16.58 8.89 -8.71
C ASP A 288 17.62 7.95 -8.08
N SER A 289 18.67 8.54 -7.49
CA SER A 289 19.71 7.83 -6.73
C SER A 289 19.51 7.89 -5.21
N ASN A 290 18.44 8.54 -4.75
CA ASN A 290 18.23 8.90 -3.35
C ASN A 290 17.40 7.85 -2.62
N HIS A 291 16.23 7.51 -3.15
CA HIS A 291 15.23 6.72 -2.44
C HIS A 291 15.62 5.26 -2.28
N MET A 292 15.10 4.63 -1.23
CA MET A 292 15.28 3.20 -1.01
C MET A 292 14.42 2.40 -1.98
N ILE A 293 14.94 1.25 -2.41
CA ILE A 293 14.19 0.22 -3.12
C ILE A 293 13.76 -0.81 -2.09
N ILE A 294 12.48 -1.15 -2.06
CA ILE A 294 11.91 -2.21 -1.25
C ILE A 294 11.46 -3.34 -2.20
N ALA A 295 11.87 -4.56 -1.90
CA ALA A 295 11.62 -5.73 -2.75
C ALA A 295 11.05 -6.87 -1.91
N GLU A 296 9.78 -7.16 -2.14
CA GLU A 296 9.10 -8.29 -1.51
C GLU A 296 9.53 -9.65 -2.08
N GLY A 297 9.51 -10.68 -1.23
CA GLY A 297 9.67 -12.07 -1.66
C GLY A 297 8.55 -12.60 -2.56
N GLY A 298 8.79 -13.73 -3.21
CA GLY A 298 7.72 -14.49 -3.88
C GLY A 298 6.75 -15.12 -2.87
N ILE A 299 5.67 -15.72 -3.36
CA ILE A 299 4.68 -16.41 -2.51
C ILE A 299 4.14 -15.48 -1.43
N TRP A 300 3.48 -14.40 -1.85
CA TRP A 300 2.87 -13.40 -0.95
C TRP A 300 3.90 -12.72 -0.03
N GLY A 301 5.08 -12.37 -0.56
CA GLY A 301 6.17 -11.77 0.22
C GLY A 301 6.99 -12.77 1.04
N SER A 302 6.57 -14.02 1.18
CA SER A 302 7.17 -14.94 2.17
C SER A 302 8.45 -15.68 1.72
N ASP A 303 8.74 -15.73 0.42
CA ASP A 303 9.86 -16.47 -0.16
C ASP A 303 10.93 -15.55 -0.79
N LEU A 304 11.96 -15.23 -0.01
CA LEU A 304 13.12 -14.48 -0.48
C LEU A 304 14.13 -15.33 -1.26
N THR A 305 13.98 -16.66 -1.31
CA THR A 305 15.02 -17.55 -1.87
C THR A 305 15.24 -17.34 -3.36
N LYS A 306 14.23 -16.86 -4.09
CA LYS A 306 14.29 -16.65 -5.55
C LYS A 306 14.84 -15.29 -5.95
N ILE A 307 15.02 -14.39 -4.98
CA ILE A 307 15.63 -13.07 -5.19
C ILE A 307 16.98 -12.94 -4.47
N ASP A 308 17.49 -14.04 -3.91
CA ASP A 308 18.81 -14.08 -3.32
C ASP A 308 19.91 -14.13 -4.40
N TRP A 309 20.43 -12.98 -4.80
CA TRP A 309 21.50 -12.88 -5.79
C TRP A 309 22.84 -13.52 -5.34
N GLU A 310 22.99 -13.87 -4.06
CA GLU A 310 24.16 -14.61 -3.56
C GLU A 310 24.03 -16.13 -3.79
N ASP A 311 22.81 -16.65 -4.04
CA ASP A 311 22.57 -18.07 -4.26
C ASP A 311 23.03 -18.52 -5.66
N GLY A 312 23.78 -19.62 -5.73
CA GLY A 312 24.34 -20.13 -6.98
C GLY A 312 23.29 -20.57 -8.00
N THR A 313 22.13 -21.06 -7.54
CA THR A 313 21.02 -21.44 -8.43
C THR A 313 20.35 -20.21 -8.99
N VAL A 314 20.08 -19.20 -8.16
CA VAL A 314 19.56 -17.90 -8.61
C VAL A 314 20.51 -17.26 -9.62
N GLN A 315 21.81 -17.24 -9.35
CA GLN A 315 22.82 -16.72 -10.29
C GLN A 315 22.81 -17.47 -11.62
N ALA A 316 22.73 -18.80 -11.60
CA ALA A 316 22.68 -19.63 -12.80
C ALA A 316 21.41 -19.40 -13.63
N LYS A 317 20.27 -19.19 -12.96
CA LYS A 317 18.96 -19.00 -13.61
C LYS A 317 18.73 -17.57 -14.10
N THR A 318 19.24 -16.58 -13.40
CA THR A 318 18.96 -15.16 -13.66
C THR A 318 20.13 -14.42 -14.32
N GLY A 319 21.35 -14.93 -14.20
CA GLY A 319 22.58 -14.25 -14.61
C GLY A 319 23.02 -13.12 -13.68
N ILE A 320 22.27 -12.81 -12.62
CA ILE A 320 22.54 -11.71 -11.69
C ILE A 320 23.50 -12.19 -10.61
N LYS A 321 24.76 -11.72 -10.65
CA LYS A 321 25.88 -12.20 -9.81
C LYS A 321 26.43 -11.17 -8.83
N ALA A 322 25.77 -10.03 -8.72
CA ALA A 322 26.20 -8.93 -7.88
C ALA A 322 25.00 -8.28 -7.19
N LYS A 323 25.28 -7.58 -6.09
CA LYS A 323 24.31 -6.74 -5.41
C LYS A 323 23.65 -5.80 -6.42
N TRP A 324 22.33 -5.77 -6.39
CA TRP A 324 21.55 -5.12 -7.42
C TRP A 324 20.87 -3.82 -6.96
N ASP A 325 21.12 -3.32 -5.76
CA ASP A 325 20.99 -1.90 -5.41
C ASP A 325 21.71 -1.65 -4.09
N ASP A 326 22.29 -0.46 -3.90
CA ASP A 326 23.01 -0.15 -2.67
C ASP A 326 22.10 0.28 -1.53
N ASN A 327 20.96 0.87 -1.86
CA ASN A 327 19.93 1.30 -0.93
C ASN A 327 18.70 0.38 -1.07
N LEU A 328 18.92 -0.89 -0.74
CA LEU A 328 17.95 -1.97 -0.90
C LEU A 328 17.46 -2.50 0.45
N MET A 329 16.17 -2.72 0.52
CA MET A 329 15.48 -3.40 1.58
C MET A 329 14.69 -4.58 1.02
N TYR A 330 14.74 -5.72 1.71
CA TYR A 330 13.86 -6.85 1.42
C TYR A 330 12.71 -6.82 2.42
N GLU A 331 11.51 -7.13 1.93
CA GLU A 331 10.30 -7.29 2.74
C GLU A 331 9.85 -8.75 2.72
#